data_AF-A0A7L0KGA5-F1
#
_entry.id   AF-A0A7L0KGA5-F1
#
_cell.length_a   1.000
_cell.length_b   1.000
_cell.length_c   1.000
_cell.angle_alpha   90.00
_cell.angle_beta   90.00
_cell.angle_gamma   90.00
#
_symmetry.space_group_name_H-M   'P 1'
#
loop_
_entity.id
_entity.type
_entity.pdbx_description
1 polymer ?
#
loop_
_entity_poly.entity_id
_entity_poly.type
_entity_poly.pdbx_seq_one_letter_code
_entity_poly.pdbx_strand_id
1 'polypeptide(L)'
;DILVDGKLCDCDVVVDCKVGDPIPLEVKLTNWSKHSVGPFALTVTPYQDYQNGVHNYELQDAITFVGSNTFYIDSVKPTKDSVYFGALLFLYTGDFYLNIKFHEDNCSRELPLSWFCLPSVHIRAMEPVD
;
A
#
# COMPACT_ATOMS: atom_id res chain seq x y z
N ASP A 1 -9.00 -3.52 1.58
CA ASP A 1 -9.21 -2.08 1.30
C ASP A 1 -7.96 -1.30 1.65
N ILE A 2 -7.69 -0.22 0.92
CA ILE A 2 -6.60 0.71 1.21
C ILE A 2 -7.17 2.11 1.24
N LEU A 3 -6.84 2.88 2.27
CA LEU A 3 -7.15 4.29 2.34
C LEU A 3 -5.85 5.09 2.37
N VAL A 4 -5.77 6.13 1.55
CA VAL A 4 -4.70 7.12 1.55
C VAL A 4 -5.31 8.47 1.90
N ASP A 5 -4.82 9.11 2.96
CA ASP A 5 -5.39 10.34 3.49
C ASP A 5 -6.90 10.23 3.80
N GLY A 6 -7.32 9.06 4.31
CA GLY A 6 -8.72 8.74 4.58
C GLY A 6 -9.59 8.50 3.34
N LYS A 7 -9.05 8.62 2.12
CA LYS A 7 -9.75 8.34 0.87
C LYS A 7 -9.55 6.89 0.46
N LEU A 8 -10.66 6.16 0.25
CA LEU A 8 -10.63 4.79 -0.25
C LEU A 8 -10.05 4.74 -1.67
N CYS A 9 -9.02 3.92 -1.86
CA CYS A 9 -8.39 3.71 -3.16
C CYS A 9 -9.11 2.61 -3.95
N ASP A 10 -9.39 2.90 -5.22
CA ASP A 10 -9.95 1.98 -6.21
C ASP A 10 -9.45 2.39 -7.62
N CYS A 11 -9.74 1.60 -8.65
CA CYS A 11 -9.23 1.75 -10.02
C CYS A 11 -9.46 3.12 -10.65
N ASP A 12 -10.52 3.83 -10.24
CA ASP A 12 -10.92 5.11 -10.84
C ASP A 12 -10.56 6.34 -9.97
N VAL A 13 -9.87 6.15 -8.85
CA VAL A 13 -9.59 7.21 -7.87
C VAL A 13 -8.11 7.58 -7.85
N VAL A 14 -7.81 8.84 -8.14
CA VAL A 14 -6.49 9.43 -7.91
C VAL A 14 -6.54 10.22 -6.60
N VAL A 15 -5.66 9.86 -5.67
CA VAL A 15 -5.55 10.57 -4.38
C VAL A 15 -4.53 11.68 -4.51
N ASP A 16 -5.00 12.92 -4.56
CA ASP A 16 -4.15 14.09 -4.49
C ASP A 16 -3.62 14.31 -3.07
N CYS A 17 -2.31 14.51 -2.94
CA CYS A 17 -1.63 14.82 -1.69
C CYS A 17 -0.55 15.90 -1.90
N LYS A 18 -0.09 16.48 -0.78
CA LYS A 18 0.94 17.53 -0.78
C LYS A 18 2.31 16.92 -0.49
N VAL A 19 3.33 17.39 -1.20
CA VAL A 19 4.73 17.06 -0.88
C VAL A 19 5.16 17.64 0.47
N GLY A 20 6.04 16.93 1.17
CA GLY A 20 6.62 17.36 2.45
C GLY A 20 5.81 17.03 3.70
N ASP A 21 4.52 16.72 3.57
CA ASP A 21 3.67 16.32 4.70
C ASP A 21 3.50 14.79 4.75
N PRO A 22 3.56 14.14 5.94
CA PRO A 22 3.25 12.71 6.07
C PRO A 22 1.78 12.43 5.76
N ILE A 23 1.54 11.58 4.77
CA ILE A 23 0.22 11.17 4.29
C ILE A 23 -0.17 9.84 4.95
N PRO A 24 -1.26 9.77 5.73
CA PRO A 24 -1.70 8.53 6.37
C PRO A 24 -2.05 7.44 5.34
N LEU A 25 -1.60 6.22 5.61
CA LEU A 25 -1.92 5.01 4.86
C LEU A 25 -2.60 4.01 5.81
N GLU A 26 -3.82 3.59 5.47
CA GLU A 26 -4.53 2.53 6.17
C GLU A 26 -4.70 1.33 5.25
N VAL A 27 -4.33 0.14 5.74
CA VAL A 27 -4.52 -1.12 5.04
C VAL A 27 -5.46 -1.98 5.87
N LYS A 28 -6.65 -2.23 5.32
CA LYS A 28 -7.66 -3.09 5.93
C LYS A 28 -7.71 -4.42 5.20
N LEU A 29 -7.49 -5.50 5.94
CA LEU A 29 -7.58 -6.86 5.46
C LEU A 29 -8.84 -7.53 6.00
N THR A 30 -9.71 -7.98 5.11
CA THR A 30 -10.93 -8.72 5.44
C THR A 30 -10.77 -10.19 5.02
N ASN A 31 -10.96 -11.10 5.97
CA ASN A 31 -10.92 -12.53 5.68
C ASN A 31 -12.30 -13.05 5.25
N TRP A 32 -12.45 -13.30 3.94
CA TRP A 32 -13.65 -13.85 3.32
C TRP A 32 -13.72 -15.38 3.34
N SER A 33 -12.68 -16.06 3.82
CA SER A 33 -12.63 -17.52 3.89
C SER A 33 -13.35 -18.08 5.13
N LYS A 34 -13.56 -19.40 5.14
CA LYS A 34 -14.19 -20.11 6.26
C LYS A 34 -13.23 -20.38 7.44
N HIS A 35 -11.93 -20.18 7.25
CA HIS A 35 -10.89 -20.51 8.21
C HIS A 35 -10.08 -19.27 8.57
N SER A 36 -9.40 -19.30 9.72
CA SER A 36 -8.41 -18.27 10.01
C SER A 36 -7.28 -18.35 8.99
N VAL A 37 -6.78 -17.19 8.55
CA VAL A 37 -5.64 -17.07 7.63
C VAL A 37 -4.47 -16.42 8.36
N GLY A 38 -3.24 -16.84 8.06
CA GLY A 38 -2.02 -16.40 8.75
C GLY A 38 -1.16 -17.57 9.26
N PRO A 39 0.07 -17.31 9.69
CA PRO A 39 0.74 -16.00 9.71
C PRO A 39 1.33 -15.61 8.34
N PHE A 40 1.32 -14.32 8.02
CA PHE A 40 1.98 -13.75 6.84
C PHE A 40 2.37 -12.29 7.06
N ALA A 41 3.21 -11.75 6.19
CA ALA A 41 3.58 -10.33 6.16
C ALA A 41 3.04 -9.67 4.90
N LEU A 42 2.61 -8.41 5.02
CA LEU A 42 2.17 -7.56 3.92
C LEU A 42 3.18 -6.44 3.75
N THR A 43 3.78 -6.30 2.57
CA THR A 43 4.70 -5.21 2.25
C THR A 43 4.08 -4.30 1.21
N VAL A 44 4.13 -2.99 1.47
CA VAL A 44 3.72 -1.96 0.52
C VAL A 44 4.97 -1.28 -0.02
N THR A 45 5.10 -1.25 -1.34
CA THR A 45 6.26 -0.65 -2.01
C THR A 45 5.78 0.37 -3.03
N PRO A 46 6.25 1.62 -2.99
CA PRO A 46 5.86 2.60 -3.98
C PRO A 46 6.60 2.35 -5.29
N TYR A 47 5.96 2.70 -6.40
CA TYR A 47 6.59 2.71 -7.71
C TYR A 47 6.04 3.86 -8.56
N GLN A 48 6.76 4.20 -9.62
CA GLN A 48 6.26 5.07 -10.69
C GLN A 48 6.17 4.28 -11.98
N ASP A 49 5.13 4.54 -12.78
CA ASP A 49 5.02 4.05 -14.16
C ASP A 49 5.03 5.26 -15.09
N TYR A 50 6.04 5.35 -15.96
CA TYR A 50 6.16 6.44 -16.92
C TYR A 50 5.34 6.18 -18.20
N GLN A 51 4.17 5.54 -18.06
CA GLN A 51 3.24 5.16 -19.13
C GLN A 51 3.85 4.24 -20.21
N ASN A 52 4.91 3.52 -19.86
CA ASN A 52 5.55 2.54 -20.71
C ASN A 52 5.40 1.11 -20.16
N GLY A 53 4.69 0.95 -19.04
CA GLY A 53 4.50 -0.32 -18.35
C GLY A 53 5.72 -0.79 -17.57
N VAL A 54 6.76 0.05 -17.45
CA VAL A 54 7.95 -0.23 -16.65
C VAL A 54 7.76 0.40 -15.28
N HIS A 55 7.66 -0.45 -14.26
CA HIS A 55 7.57 -0.01 -12.87
C HIS A 55 8.96 0.37 -12.34
N ASN A 56 9.17 1.66 -12.09
CA ASN A 56 10.34 2.16 -11.40
C ASN A 56 10.16 2.09 -9.88
N TYR A 57 10.98 1.29 -9.20
CA TYR A 57 10.98 1.15 -7.74
C TYR A 57 12.15 1.91 -7.08
N GLU A 58 13.07 2.48 -7.86
CA GLU A 58 14.19 3.28 -7.36
C GLU A 58 13.71 4.70 -7.05
N LEU A 59 13.05 4.83 -5.90
CA LEU A 59 12.37 6.05 -5.46
C LEU A 59 12.91 6.61 -4.14
N GLN A 60 14.13 6.25 -3.74
CA GLN A 60 14.69 6.58 -2.41
C GLN A 60 14.67 8.08 -2.11
N ASP A 61 14.85 8.91 -3.14
CA ASP A 61 14.83 10.37 -3.01
C ASP A 61 13.45 10.98 -3.28
N ALA A 62 12.48 10.21 -3.78
CA ALA A 62 11.16 10.70 -4.22
C ALA A 62 10.05 10.46 -3.19
N ILE A 63 10.08 9.31 -2.51
CA ILE A 63 9.09 8.92 -1.51
C ILE A 63 9.72 8.00 -0.48
N THR A 64 9.32 8.17 0.78
CA THR A 64 9.72 7.28 1.87
C THR A 64 8.54 6.89 2.74
N PHE A 65 8.67 5.79 3.48
CA PHE A 65 7.71 5.41 4.52
C PHE A 65 8.12 6.03 5.84
N VAL A 66 7.14 6.59 6.54
CA VAL A 66 7.30 6.97 7.95
C VAL A 66 6.99 5.72 8.78
N GLY A 67 8.04 5.05 9.25
CA GLY A 67 7.94 3.78 9.99
C GLY A 67 8.19 2.57 9.09
N SER A 68 7.49 1.46 9.37
CA SER A 68 7.61 0.23 8.59
C SER A 68 6.68 0.25 7.39
N ASN A 69 7.15 -0.21 6.24
CA ASN A 69 6.32 -0.50 5.07
C ASN A 69 5.84 -1.97 5.02
N THR A 70 6.30 -2.79 5.96
CA THR A 70 5.88 -4.17 6.16
C THR A 70 5.07 -4.31 7.44
N PHE A 71 3.91 -4.96 7.33
CA PHE A 71 2.97 -5.24 8.40
C PHE A 71 2.90 -6.74 8.65
N TYR A 72 3.14 -7.16 9.89
CA TYR A 72 3.08 -8.56 10.29
C TYR A 72 1.66 -8.93 10.73
N ILE A 73 1.16 -10.05 10.23
CA ILE A 73 -0.23 -10.48 10.37
C ILE A 73 -0.22 -11.88 10.98
N ASP A 74 -0.50 -11.96 12.28
CA ASP A 74 -0.51 -13.24 13.01
C ASP A 74 -1.64 -14.13 12.53
N SER A 75 -2.88 -13.63 12.62
CA SER A 75 -4.07 -14.35 12.19
C SER A 75 -5.26 -13.44 12.01
N VAL A 76 -5.95 -13.55 10.87
CA VAL A 76 -7.24 -12.91 10.63
C VAL A 76 -8.34 -13.96 10.72
N LYS A 77 -9.23 -13.83 11.70
CA LYS A 77 -10.34 -14.77 11.93
C LYS A 77 -11.36 -14.71 10.78
N PRO A 78 -12.14 -15.79 10.53
CA PRO A 78 -13.20 -15.77 9.52
C PRO A 78 -14.15 -14.60 9.71
N THR A 79 -14.51 -13.91 8.62
CA THR A 79 -15.45 -12.77 8.60
C THR A 79 -15.03 -11.58 9.49
N LYS A 80 -13.75 -11.50 9.86
CA LYS A 80 -13.19 -10.40 10.64
C LYS A 80 -12.23 -9.57 9.80
N ASP A 81 -12.08 -8.34 10.27
CA ASP A 81 -11.20 -7.35 9.71
C ASP A 81 -9.97 -7.18 10.60
N SER A 82 -8.85 -6.81 10.00
CA SER A 82 -7.66 -6.31 10.69
C SER A 82 -7.15 -5.09 9.96
N VAL A 83 -6.78 -4.06 10.71
CA VAL A 83 -6.42 -2.74 10.18
C VAL A 83 -4.99 -2.42 10.59
N TYR A 84 -4.20 -1.98 9.63
CA TYR A 84 -2.80 -1.63 9.79
C TYR A 84 -2.58 -0.19 9.32
N PHE A 85 -1.75 0.55 10.05
CA PHE A 85 -1.51 1.97 9.80
C PHE A 85 -0.04 2.21 9.50
N GLY A 86 0.20 3.04 8.49
CA GLY A 86 1.50 3.61 8.17
C GLY A 86 1.33 5.04 7.66
N ALA A 87 2.41 5.64 7.20
CA ALA A 87 2.35 6.91 6.48
C ALA A 87 3.41 6.97 5.38
N LEU A 88 3.07 7.67 4.31
CA LEU A 88 3.91 7.94 3.15
C LEU A 88 4.38 9.39 3.22
N LEU A 89 5.65 9.65 2.97
CA LEU A 89 6.18 11.00 2.84
C LEU A 89 6.70 11.18 1.42
N PHE A 90 6.02 12.04 0.65
CA PHE A 90 6.41 12.38 -0.71
C PHE A 90 7.36 13.57 -0.67
N LEU A 91 8.55 13.40 -1.24
CA LEU A 91 9.61 14.42 -1.27
C LEU A 91 9.67 15.17 -2.60
N TYR A 92 9.07 14.61 -3.65
CA TYR A 92 8.95 15.20 -4.97
C TYR A 92 7.53 15.06 -5.52
N THR A 93 7.15 15.99 -6.39
CA THR A 93 5.89 15.90 -7.12
C THR A 93 5.89 14.78 -8.14
N GLY A 94 4.73 14.19 -8.40
CA GLY A 94 4.55 13.22 -9.46
C GLY A 94 3.38 12.28 -9.20
N ASP A 95 3.16 11.38 -10.15
CA ASP A 95 2.24 10.26 -10.01
C ASP A 95 3.01 9.06 -9.43
N PHE A 96 2.45 8.48 -8.38
CA PHE A 96 2.98 7.34 -7.65
C PHE A 96 1.91 6.26 -7.51
N TYR A 97 2.36 5.02 -7.45
CA TYR A 97 1.51 3.86 -7.29
C TYR A 97 2.02 3.00 -6.15
N LEU A 98 1.13 2.20 -5.54
CA LEU A 98 1.53 1.25 -4.50
C LEU A 98 1.41 -0.18 -5.01
N ASN A 99 2.50 -0.92 -4.93
CA ASN A 99 2.51 -2.37 -5.10
C ASN A 99 2.36 -3.02 -3.71
N ILE A 100 1.46 -3.98 -3.59
CA ILE A 100 1.21 -4.69 -2.33
C ILE A 100 1.57 -6.15 -2.53
N LYS A 101 2.48 -6.65 -1.70
CA LYS A 101 2.94 -8.04 -1.73
C LYS A 101 2.67 -8.72 -0.40
N PHE A 102 2.40 -10.01 -0.47
CA PHE A 102 2.18 -10.86 0.69
C PHE A 102 3.26 -11.94 0.73
N HIS A 103 3.77 -12.24 1.91
CA HIS A 103 4.85 -13.21 2.13
C HIS A 103 4.48 -14.15 3.28
N GLU A 104 4.80 -15.43 3.19
CA GLU A 104 4.67 -16.34 4.35
C GLU A 104 5.58 -15.89 5.48
N ASP A 105 5.09 -15.91 6.72
CA ASP A 105 5.93 -15.59 7.86
C ASP A 105 6.96 -16.71 8.05
N ASN A 106 8.26 -16.36 8.07
CA ASN A 106 9.45 -17.23 8.15
C ASN A 106 10.02 -17.83 6.84
N CYS A 107 9.35 -17.65 5.70
CA CYS A 107 9.90 -18.02 4.39
C CYS A 107 9.71 -16.83 3.46
N SER A 108 10.75 -16.33 2.79
CA SER A 108 10.66 -15.24 1.80
C SER A 108 9.80 -15.57 0.56
N ARG A 109 8.96 -16.60 0.65
CA ARG A 109 8.04 -17.06 -0.37
C ARG A 109 6.87 -16.10 -0.46
N GLU A 110 6.74 -15.47 -1.63
CA GLU A 110 5.58 -14.66 -1.97
C GLU A 110 4.33 -15.53 -2.07
N LEU A 111 3.24 -15.08 -1.46
CA LEU A 111 1.92 -15.68 -1.58
C LEU A 111 1.29 -15.28 -2.92
N PRO A 112 0.48 -16.14 -3.55
CA PRO A 112 -0.17 -15.81 -4.81
C PRO A 112 -1.08 -14.60 -4.67
N LEU A 113 -0.87 -13.56 -5.49
CA LEU A 113 -1.72 -12.36 -5.49
C LEU A 113 -3.18 -12.67 -5.81
N SER A 114 -3.45 -13.76 -6.55
CA SER A 114 -4.82 -14.23 -6.83
C SER A 114 -5.62 -14.64 -5.60
N TRP A 115 -4.97 -14.81 -4.44
CA TRP A 115 -5.65 -15.05 -3.17
C TRP A 115 -6.21 -13.77 -2.55
N PHE A 116 -5.82 -12.61 -3.08
CA PHE A 116 -6.14 -11.31 -2.53
C PHE A 116 -6.87 -10.46 -3.57
N CYS A 117 -7.89 -9.74 -3.11
CA CYS A 117 -8.51 -8.69 -3.90
C CYS A 117 -7.75 -7.39 -3.62
N LEU A 118 -6.78 -7.07 -4.49
CA LEU A 118 -5.92 -5.90 -4.32
C LEU A 118 -6.51 -4.70 -5.06
N PRO A 119 -6.69 -3.54 -4.40
CA PRO A 119 -7.06 -2.32 -5.10
C PRO A 119 -5.86 -1.78 -5.88
N SER A 120 -6.15 -1.08 -6.98
CA SER A 120 -5.19 -0.18 -7.59
C SER A 120 -5.08 1.08 -6.74
N VAL A 121 -3.86 1.52 -6.46
CA VAL A 121 -3.61 2.73 -5.67
C VAL A 121 -2.81 3.70 -6.52
N HIS A 122 -3.41 4.85 -6.85
CA HIS A 122 -2.77 5.94 -7.58
C HIS A 122 -2.83 7.20 -6.73
N ILE A 123 -1.65 7.75 -6.43
CA ILE A 123 -1.46 8.93 -5.62
C ILE A 123 -0.74 9.97 -6.47
N ARG A 124 -1.23 11.21 -6.44
CA ARG A 124 -0.59 12.34 -7.10
C ARG A 124 -0.07 13.30 -6.04
N ALA A 125 1.25 13.38 -5.92
CA ALA A 125 1.90 14.34 -5.04
C ALA A 125 2.11 15.67 -5.80
N MET A 126 1.64 16.77 -5.22
CA MET A 126 1.73 18.10 -5.81
C MET A 126 2.40 19.08 -4.84
N GLU A 127 3.03 20.12 -5.39
CA GLU A 127 3.44 21.28 -4.60
C GLU A 127 2.20 21.92 -3.96
N PRO A 128 2.33 22.54 -2.77
CA PRO A 128 1.29 23.43 -2.28
C PRO A 128 0.99 24.51 -3.31
N VAL A 129 -0.29 24.70 -3.61
CA VAL A 129 -0.74 25.90 -4.32
C VAL A 129 -0.75 27.02 -3.29
N ASP A 130 0.16 27.98 -3.43
CA ASP A 130 0.20 29.22 -2.63
C ASP A 130 -1.10 30.04 -2.75
#